data_AF-A0A8B8J9R2-F1
#
_entry.id   AF-A0A8B8J9R2-F1
#
_cell.length_a   1.000
_cell.length_b   1.000
_cell.length_c   1.000
_cell.angle_alpha   90.00
_cell.angle_beta   90.00
_cell.angle_gamma   90.00
#
_symmetry.space_group_name_H-M   'P 1'
#
loop_
_entity.id
_entity.type
_entity.pdbx_description
1 polymer ?
#
loop_
_entity_poly.entity_id
_entity_poly.type
_entity_poly.pdbx_seq_one_letter_code
_entity_poly.pdbx_strand_id
1 'polypeptide(L)'
;MSADASPAPGGIDLGRVHLQDPSPSPFSLRLKEALDSCSQFFETGDFGKSDTAVAAVVGLLNSIVEPPLSDSESPAPCERASEEALVEIQSFLSSPSSDQMAVDALSLELPKVVAKFAALSDRCREIAGSIIDFLVSSCSPRDMLSILCEAIDTHIRESKEQTYFILLLGGLSKVLDRTQRRHVEQVKVAIPVILKVLNVISSEPDDEDKDSLNDLFGAAISIGTSIQAICEKMVGRRQEELRAILGLYVLQNMALISKSTQSHIVSSCCSLVLQFSKFLPFCELSYFGLITGCAVASITDEVSKEDGDDFMACFSFAMSGATLAVIWGHISDEIANAAGEQLISVLNKIRNDCTVRWRAIGMFKYILSSIDYPWEIKSHGVELLLCMMEGINSEVSSDNHTDFSSFMPSLFSALQAVERIMIGTSDASLRKKAYSALKKVVSDIPSSHRFDILRALITNSNSPSMIAILIDLVKEDIPREVRPSDMSEDNDIIHRQNRNIGSPFWSSHALEIVELILKPPKGGPPPLPEHSEPFPG
;
A
#
# COMPACT_ATOMS: atom_id res chain seq x y z
N MET A 1 -39.67 81.41 13.68
CA MET A 1 -38.54 80.50 13.98
C MET A 1 -39.17 79.26 14.57
N SER A 2 -39.73 78.40 13.71
CA SER A 2 -39.06 77.23 13.11
C SER A 2 -38.68 76.20 14.16
N ALA A 3 -39.02 74.92 14.09
CA ALA A 3 -40.07 74.16 13.41
C ALA A 3 -39.92 72.77 14.05
N ASP A 4 -40.97 72.20 14.65
CA ASP A 4 -41.13 70.74 14.64
C ASP A 4 -42.57 70.40 14.98
N ALA A 5 -43.25 69.75 14.05
CA ALA A 5 -44.62 69.30 14.15
C ALA A 5 -44.63 67.80 13.88
N SER A 6 -44.97 67.01 14.89
CA SER A 6 -45.38 65.62 14.70
C SER A 6 -46.69 65.56 13.90
N PRO A 7 -46.90 64.46 13.16
CA PRO A 7 -48.12 63.70 13.41
C PRO A 7 -47.88 62.17 13.45
N ALA A 8 -48.66 61.49 14.28
CA ALA A 8 -48.86 60.04 14.31
C ALA A 8 -49.87 59.59 13.23
N PRO A 9 -50.37 58.34 13.20
CA PRO A 9 -49.72 57.03 13.11
C PRO A 9 -50.17 56.30 11.81
N GLY A 10 -49.26 55.59 11.13
CA GLY A 10 -49.56 54.81 9.91
C GLY A 10 -49.49 53.31 10.19
N GLY A 11 -50.51 52.58 9.76
CA GLY A 11 -50.80 51.20 10.17
C GLY A 11 -49.78 50.15 9.74
N ILE A 12 -49.78 49.08 10.52
CA ILE A 12 -49.14 47.81 10.23
C ILE A 12 -49.87 47.20 9.02
N ASP A 13 -49.21 47.13 7.87
CA ASP A 13 -49.60 46.25 6.79
C ASP A 13 -48.67 45.04 6.81
N LEU A 14 -49.10 43.99 7.52
CA LEU A 14 -48.53 42.65 7.46
C LEU A 14 -48.90 42.03 6.10
N GLY A 15 -48.34 42.61 5.04
CA GLY A 15 -48.36 42.06 3.71
C GLY A 15 -47.56 40.76 3.70
N ARG A 16 -48.28 39.64 3.59
CA ARG A 16 -47.80 38.31 3.21
C ARG A 16 -46.51 38.39 2.39
N VAL A 17 -45.36 38.12 3.01
CA VAL A 17 -44.24 37.53 2.30
C VAL A 17 -44.64 36.08 2.09
N HIS A 18 -45.27 35.83 0.94
CA HIS A 18 -45.44 34.48 0.43
C HIS A 18 -44.01 33.99 0.15
N LEU A 19 -43.45 33.21 1.07
CA LEU A 19 -42.37 32.28 0.76
C LEU A 19 -42.95 31.36 -0.32
N GLN A 20 -42.75 31.73 -1.59
CA GLN A 20 -42.93 30.80 -2.69
C GLN A 20 -41.87 29.72 -2.49
N ASP A 21 -42.31 28.54 -2.06
CA ASP A 21 -41.56 27.33 -2.34
C ASP A 21 -41.21 27.34 -3.84
N PRO A 22 -39.93 27.19 -4.23
CA PRO A 22 -39.58 27.14 -5.63
C PRO A 22 -40.35 25.99 -6.29
N SER A 23 -41.07 26.29 -7.36
CA SER A 23 -41.78 25.28 -8.15
C SER A 23 -40.79 24.18 -8.57
N PRO A 24 -41.12 22.89 -8.39
CA PRO A 24 -40.19 21.80 -8.70
C PRO A 24 -39.76 21.88 -10.16
N SER A 25 -38.46 21.69 -10.40
CA SER A 25 -37.91 21.73 -11.75
C SER A 25 -38.56 20.67 -12.65
N PRO A 26 -38.70 20.90 -13.97
CA PRO A 26 -39.28 19.91 -14.90
C PRO A 26 -38.56 18.56 -14.84
N PHE A 27 -37.29 18.56 -14.45
CA PHE A 27 -36.50 17.35 -14.24
C PHE A 27 -36.94 16.61 -12.96
N SER A 28 -37.02 17.31 -11.82
CA SER A 28 -37.48 16.73 -10.54
C SER A 28 -38.86 16.08 -10.69
N LEU A 29 -39.76 16.70 -11.45
CA LEU A 29 -41.07 16.11 -11.79
C LEU A 29 -40.95 14.79 -12.57
N ARG A 30 -40.10 14.74 -13.60
CA ARG A 30 -39.88 13.52 -14.39
C ARG A 30 -39.21 12.41 -13.59
N LEU A 31 -38.27 12.76 -12.71
CA LEU A 31 -37.63 11.82 -11.81
C LEU A 31 -38.64 11.22 -10.83
N LYS A 32 -39.48 12.08 -10.24
CA LYS A 32 -40.57 11.65 -9.36
C LYS A 32 -41.56 10.74 -10.07
N GLU A 33 -42.00 11.10 -11.27
CA GLU A 33 -42.89 10.25 -12.09
C GLU A 33 -42.27 8.87 -12.38
N ALA A 34 -40.96 8.81 -12.64
CA ALA A 34 -40.25 7.56 -12.87
C ALA A 34 -40.16 6.71 -11.59
N LEU A 35 -39.89 7.33 -10.43
CA LEU A 35 -39.84 6.66 -9.12
C LEU A 35 -41.24 6.14 -8.70
N ASP A 36 -42.27 6.95 -8.88
CA ASP A 36 -43.67 6.54 -8.64
C ASP A 36 -44.06 5.36 -9.55
N SER A 37 -43.62 5.39 -10.81
CA SER A 37 -43.83 4.29 -11.76
C SER A 37 -43.13 3.00 -11.31
N CYS A 38 -41.90 3.10 -10.78
CA CYS A 38 -41.21 1.94 -10.20
C CYS A 38 -42.09 1.29 -9.11
N SER A 39 -42.55 2.06 -8.13
CA SER A 39 -43.39 1.54 -7.04
C SER A 39 -44.66 0.87 -7.56
N GLN A 40 -45.38 1.53 -8.48
CA GLN A 40 -46.63 0.99 -9.04
C GLN A 40 -46.44 -0.30 -9.84
N PHE A 41 -45.34 -0.43 -10.60
CA PHE A 41 -45.09 -1.63 -11.40
C PHE A 41 -44.67 -2.83 -10.54
N PHE A 42 -43.97 -2.59 -9.43
CA PHE A 42 -43.66 -3.65 -8.46
C PHE A 42 -44.92 -4.11 -7.71
N GLU A 43 -45.79 -3.18 -7.27
CA GLU A 43 -47.07 -3.52 -6.64
C GLU A 43 -47.99 -4.35 -7.54
N THR A 44 -47.93 -4.12 -8.86
CA THR A 44 -48.75 -4.83 -9.86
C THR A 44 -48.10 -6.10 -10.41
N GLY A 45 -46.83 -6.38 -10.06
CA GLY A 45 -46.07 -7.56 -10.49
C GLY A 45 -45.61 -7.54 -11.97
N ASP A 46 -45.56 -6.38 -12.62
CA ASP A 46 -45.11 -6.24 -14.01
C ASP A 46 -43.60 -6.00 -14.09
N PHE A 47 -42.82 -7.06 -13.86
CA PHE A 47 -41.36 -6.98 -13.72
C PHE A 47 -40.64 -6.43 -14.98
N GLY A 48 -41.18 -6.64 -16.18
CA GLY A 48 -40.58 -6.09 -17.40
C GLY A 48 -40.71 -4.57 -17.49
N LYS A 49 -41.82 -4.01 -17.00
CA LYS A 49 -42.01 -2.56 -16.92
C LYS A 49 -41.27 -1.95 -15.74
N SER A 50 -41.11 -2.68 -14.64
CA SER A 50 -40.32 -2.20 -13.51
C SER A 50 -38.85 -2.02 -13.87
N ASP A 51 -38.25 -2.96 -14.62
CA ASP A 51 -36.86 -2.82 -15.10
C ASP A 51 -36.69 -1.60 -16.01
N THR A 52 -37.68 -1.34 -16.87
CA THR A 52 -37.69 -0.17 -17.75
C THR A 52 -37.81 1.13 -16.93
N ALA A 53 -38.58 1.13 -15.85
CA ALA A 53 -38.72 2.28 -14.97
C ALA A 53 -37.42 2.55 -14.18
N VAL A 54 -36.75 1.51 -13.67
CA VAL A 54 -35.43 1.64 -13.02
C VAL A 54 -34.40 2.20 -14.00
N ALA A 55 -34.37 1.68 -15.24
CA ALA A 55 -33.49 2.20 -16.29
C ALA A 55 -33.80 3.67 -16.64
N ALA A 56 -35.07 4.09 -16.58
CA ALA A 56 -35.44 5.49 -16.78
C ALA A 56 -34.93 6.40 -15.66
N VAL A 57 -35.02 5.97 -14.40
CA VAL A 57 -34.43 6.70 -13.24
C VAL A 57 -32.91 6.84 -13.42
N VAL A 58 -32.23 5.74 -13.70
CA VAL A 58 -30.77 5.69 -13.94
C VAL A 58 -30.37 6.59 -15.11
N GLY A 59 -31.11 6.54 -16.23
CA GLY A 59 -30.87 7.37 -17.40
C GLY A 59 -31.05 8.87 -17.12
N LEU A 60 -32.06 9.25 -16.33
CA LEU A 60 -32.27 10.63 -15.91
C LEU A 60 -31.09 11.14 -15.06
N LEU A 61 -30.63 10.35 -14.08
CA LEU A 61 -29.51 10.74 -13.24
C LEU A 61 -28.20 10.86 -14.03
N ASN A 62 -27.89 9.88 -14.88
CA ASN A 62 -26.70 9.94 -15.73
C ASN A 62 -26.71 11.16 -16.65
N SER A 63 -27.88 11.59 -17.15
CA SER A 63 -27.99 12.78 -17.99
C SER A 63 -27.64 14.10 -17.28
N ILE A 64 -27.68 14.13 -15.94
CA ILE A 64 -27.24 15.30 -15.16
C ILE A 64 -25.71 15.31 -15.01
N VAL A 65 -25.15 14.16 -14.64
CA VAL A 65 -23.72 14.02 -14.34
C VAL A 65 -22.88 14.09 -15.63
N GLU A 66 -23.39 13.49 -16.70
CA GLU A 66 -22.76 13.40 -18.01
C GLU A 66 -23.69 14.04 -19.07
N PRO A 67 -23.82 15.37 -19.10
CA PRO A 67 -24.68 16.03 -20.07
C PRO A 67 -24.17 15.77 -21.50
N PRO A 68 -25.06 15.54 -22.49
CA PRO A 68 -24.65 15.25 -23.85
C PRO A 68 -23.81 16.38 -24.43
N LEU A 69 -22.71 16.02 -25.12
CA LEU A 69 -21.81 16.94 -25.80
C LEU A 69 -22.60 17.75 -26.86
N SER A 70 -22.95 19.00 -26.54
CA SER A 70 -23.39 19.98 -27.51
C SER A 70 -22.20 20.59 -28.26
N ASP A 71 -22.40 21.14 -29.46
CA ASP A 71 -21.36 21.79 -30.29
C ASP A 71 -20.71 23.05 -29.65
N SER A 72 -21.08 23.39 -28.42
CA SER A 72 -20.49 24.43 -27.56
C SER A 72 -19.96 23.75 -26.30
N GLU A 73 -18.79 24.18 -25.80
CA GLU A 73 -18.12 23.73 -24.57
C GLU A 73 -19.10 23.15 -23.55
N SER A 74 -18.85 21.91 -23.10
CA SER A 74 -19.82 21.15 -22.31
C SER A 74 -20.33 22.00 -21.14
N PRO A 75 -21.64 22.24 -21.01
CA PRO A 75 -22.15 22.93 -19.84
C PRO A 75 -21.81 22.08 -18.62
N ALA A 76 -21.07 22.65 -17.66
CA ALA A 76 -20.78 21.98 -16.40
C ALA A 76 -22.09 21.50 -15.73
N PRO A 77 -22.09 20.33 -15.06
CA PRO A 77 -23.27 19.83 -14.37
C PRO A 77 -23.88 20.90 -13.46
N CYS A 78 -25.19 21.11 -13.55
CA CYS A 78 -25.87 22.09 -12.71
C CYS A 78 -25.93 21.56 -11.26
N GLU A 79 -25.12 22.13 -10.37
CA GLU A 79 -25.05 21.75 -8.95
C GLU A 79 -26.43 21.71 -8.28
N ARG A 80 -27.24 22.75 -8.47
CA ARG A 80 -28.61 22.81 -7.90
C ARG A 80 -29.51 21.68 -8.42
N ALA A 81 -29.46 21.38 -9.72
CA ALA A 81 -30.26 20.29 -10.30
C ALA A 81 -29.78 18.91 -9.80
N SER A 82 -28.48 18.79 -9.55
CA SER A 82 -27.85 17.59 -8.99
C SER A 82 -28.30 17.33 -7.56
N GLU A 83 -28.30 18.37 -6.72
CA GLU A 83 -28.81 18.31 -5.36
C GLU A 83 -30.32 17.99 -5.33
N GLU A 84 -31.13 18.68 -6.14
CA GLU A 84 -32.57 18.42 -6.25
C GLU A 84 -32.87 16.96 -6.62
N ALA A 85 -32.11 16.39 -7.57
CA ALA A 85 -32.28 14.99 -7.98
C ALA A 85 -31.95 14.01 -6.85
N LEU A 86 -30.86 14.23 -6.12
CA LEU A 86 -30.48 13.38 -4.99
C LEU A 86 -31.48 13.48 -3.82
N VAL A 87 -31.98 14.68 -3.52
CA VAL A 87 -33.01 14.88 -2.50
C VAL A 87 -34.30 14.15 -2.86
N GLU A 88 -34.71 14.17 -4.13
CA GLU A 88 -35.91 13.46 -4.57
C GLU A 88 -35.75 11.93 -4.38
N ILE A 89 -34.58 11.37 -4.74
CA ILE A 89 -34.29 9.94 -4.50
C ILE A 89 -34.32 9.62 -3.02
N GLN A 90 -33.65 10.44 -2.20
CA GLN A 90 -33.61 10.23 -0.76
C GLN A 90 -35.01 10.28 -0.15
N SER A 91 -35.84 11.23 -0.59
CA SER A 91 -37.24 11.38 -0.18
C SER A 91 -38.06 10.15 -0.54
N PHE A 92 -37.92 9.64 -1.77
CA PHE A 92 -38.60 8.43 -2.22
C PHE A 92 -38.18 7.19 -1.42
N LEU A 93 -36.88 6.97 -1.25
CA LEU A 93 -36.34 5.84 -0.49
C LEU A 93 -36.77 5.87 0.97
N SER A 94 -36.79 7.05 1.58
CA SER A 94 -37.16 7.23 2.99
C SER A 94 -38.68 7.25 3.22
N SER A 95 -39.50 7.20 2.16
CA SER A 95 -40.95 7.26 2.30
C SER A 95 -41.48 5.99 2.97
N PRO A 96 -42.36 6.10 3.99
CA PRO A 96 -42.97 4.93 4.62
C PRO A 96 -43.90 4.13 3.70
N SER A 97 -44.24 4.69 2.52
CA SER A 97 -45.01 4.01 1.48
C SER A 97 -44.14 3.35 0.40
N SER A 98 -42.81 3.37 0.55
CA SER A 98 -41.90 2.82 -0.45
C SER A 98 -41.99 1.29 -0.48
N ASP A 99 -42.20 0.72 -1.67
CA ASP A 99 -42.21 -0.73 -1.88
C ASP A 99 -40.77 -1.28 -1.73
N GLN A 100 -40.58 -2.25 -0.83
CA GLN A 100 -39.28 -2.90 -0.63
C GLN A 100 -38.76 -3.54 -1.92
N MET A 101 -39.62 -4.06 -2.80
CA MET A 101 -39.18 -4.59 -4.09
C MET A 101 -38.63 -3.48 -5.01
N ALA A 102 -39.23 -2.29 -4.96
CA ALA A 102 -38.71 -1.14 -5.68
C ALA A 102 -37.37 -0.67 -5.11
N VAL A 103 -37.22 -0.65 -3.78
CA VAL A 103 -35.95 -0.33 -3.11
C VAL A 103 -34.87 -1.34 -3.48
N ASP A 104 -35.17 -2.64 -3.43
CA ASP A 104 -34.24 -3.71 -3.77
C ASP A 104 -33.79 -3.62 -5.24
N ALA A 105 -34.71 -3.36 -6.16
CA ALA A 105 -34.38 -3.21 -7.58
C ALA A 105 -33.53 -1.95 -7.85
N LEU A 106 -33.89 -0.82 -7.23
CA LEU A 106 -33.10 0.41 -7.32
C LEU A 106 -31.71 0.24 -6.70
N SER A 107 -31.57 -0.59 -5.65
CA SER A 107 -30.28 -0.83 -4.99
C SER A 107 -29.23 -1.43 -5.92
N LEU A 108 -29.63 -2.15 -6.98
CA LEU A 108 -28.72 -2.76 -7.94
C LEU A 108 -27.93 -1.73 -8.78
N GLU A 109 -28.54 -0.57 -9.04
CA GLU A 109 -28.00 0.43 -9.96
C GLU A 109 -27.69 1.77 -9.31
N LEU A 110 -28.43 2.18 -8.27
CA LEU A 110 -28.24 3.48 -7.63
C LEU A 110 -26.83 3.70 -7.08
N PRO A 111 -26.16 2.76 -6.40
CA PRO A 111 -24.80 2.99 -5.90
C PRO A 111 -23.81 3.36 -7.01
N LYS A 112 -23.97 2.80 -8.22
CA LYS A 112 -23.12 3.12 -9.37
C LYS A 112 -23.31 4.58 -9.76
N VAL A 113 -24.55 5.04 -9.91
CA VAL A 113 -24.82 6.38 -10.44
C VAL A 113 -24.69 7.47 -9.38
N VAL A 114 -25.23 7.24 -8.19
CA VAL A 114 -25.23 8.22 -7.08
C VAL A 114 -23.80 8.54 -6.62
N ALA A 115 -22.88 7.58 -6.67
CA ALA A 115 -21.47 7.83 -6.35
C ALA A 115 -20.84 8.91 -7.23
N LYS A 116 -21.27 9.05 -8.50
CA LYS A 116 -20.71 10.04 -9.43
C LYS A 116 -21.00 11.49 -9.01
N PHE A 117 -22.11 11.71 -8.30
CA PHE A 117 -22.49 13.03 -7.79
C PHE A 117 -21.56 13.54 -6.69
N ALA A 118 -20.78 12.67 -6.06
CA ALA A 118 -19.91 13.02 -4.95
C ALA A 118 -18.78 14.00 -5.32
N ALA A 119 -18.39 14.00 -6.60
CA ALA A 119 -17.38 14.91 -7.14
C ALA A 119 -17.95 16.27 -7.56
N LEU A 120 -19.28 16.47 -7.53
CA LEU A 120 -19.92 17.70 -8.00
C LEU A 120 -19.96 18.79 -6.93
N SER A 121 -20.30 18.43 -5.68
CA SER A 121 -20.26 19.34 -4.52
C SER A 121 -20.22 18.56 -3.21
N ASP A 122 -19.77 19.21 -2.13
CA ASP A 122 -19.79 18.61 -0.78
C ASP A 122 -21.21 18.24 -0.35
N ARG A 123 -22.19 19.07 -0.73
CA ARG A 123 -23.60 18.79 -0.44
C ARG A 123 -24.11 17.57 -1.19
N CYS A 124 -23.75 17.42 -2.46
CA CYS A 124 -24.06 16.20 -3.21
C CYS A 124 -23.41 14.96 -2.60
N ARG A 125 -22.16 15.08 -2.13
CA ARG A 125 -21.43 14.00 -1.44
C ARG A 125 -22.13 13.55 -0.16
N GLU A 126 -22.61 14.49 0.66
CA GLU A 126 -23.38 14.18 1.88
C GLU A 126 -24.68 13.42 1.58
N ILE A 127 -25.44 13.89 0.59
CA ILE A 127 -26.73 13.27 0.24
C ILE A 127 -26.50 11.90 -0.41
N ALA A 128 -25.52 11.79 -1.31
CA ALA A 128 -25.12 10.53 -1.93
C ALA A 128 -24.69 9.49 -0.89
N GLY A 129 -23.85 9.90 0.08
CA GLY A 129 -23.48 9.05 1.22
C GLY A 129 -24.70 8.61 2.04
N SER A 130 -25.64 9.52 2.30
CA SER A 130 -26.88 9.21 3.03
C SER A 130 -27.78 8.21 2.29
N ILE A 131 -27.84 8.28 0.95
CA ILE A 131 -28.55 7.32 0.11
C ILE A 131 -27.89 5.94 0.20
N ILE A 132 -26.56 5.87 0.05
CA ILE A 132 -25.83 4.61 0.19
C ILE A 132 -26.06 4.01 1.58
N ASP A 133 -26.00 4.82 2.64
CA ASP A 133 -26.26 4.38 4.01
C ASP A 133 -27.67 3.82 4.22
N PHE A 134 -28.66 4.46 3.60
CA PHE A 134 -30.03 3.95 3.60
C PHE A 134 -30.10 2.58 2.92
N LEU A 135 -29.55 2.45 1.71
CA LEU A 135 -29.55 1.17 0.97
C LEU A 135 -28.81 0.07 1.75
N VAL A 136 -27.64 0.41 2.30
CA VAL A 136 -26.86 -0.48 3.16
C VAL A 136 -27.62 -0.90 4.40
N SER A 137 -28.56 -0.09 4.92
CA SER A 137 -29.37 -0.41 6.10
C SER A 137 -30.65 -1.18 5.77
N SER A 138 -31.25 -0.90 4.62
CA SER A 138 -32.57 -1.42 4.22
C SER A 138 -32.47 -2.74 3.45
N CYS A 139 -31.38 -2.97 2.71
CA CYS A 139 -31.21 -4.15 1.86
C CYS A 139 -30.46 -5.29 2.58
N SER A 140 -30.46 -6.47 1.96
CA SER A 140 -29.70 -7.65 2.39
C SER A 140 -28.18 -7.37 2.36
N PRO A 141 -27.43 -7.61 3.48
CA PRO A 141 -25.98 -7.34 3.52
C PRO A 141 -25.19 -8.13 2.47
N ARG A 142 -25.60 -9.36 2.17
CA ARG A 142 -24.93 -10.21 1.17
C ARG A 142 -25.05 -9.61 -0.23
N ASP A 143 -26.23 -9.12 -0.56
CA ASP A 143 -26.51 -8.58 -1.90
C ASP A 143 -25.84 -7.21 -2.03
N MET A 144 -25.94 -6.36 -1.00
CA MET A 144 -25.24 -5.07 -0.95
C MET A 144 -23.72 -5.19 -1.05
N LEU A 145 -23.11 -6.23 -0.45
CA LEU A 145 -21.68 -6.48 -0.62
C LEU A 145 -21.33 -6.68 -2.10
N SER A 146 -22.13 -7.51 -2.80
CA SER A 146 -21.91 -7.83 -4.21
C SER A 146 -22.16 -6.61 -5.10
N ILE A 147 -23.25 -5.88 -4.85
CA ILE A 147 -23.63 -4.65 -5.57
C ILE A 147 -22.54 -3.58 -5.44
N LEU A 148 -22.05 -3.31 -4.23
CA LEU A 148 -21.01 -2.29 -4.03
C LEU A 148 -19.67 -2.72 -4.64
N CYS A 149 -19.33 -4.01 -4.56
CA CYS A 149 -18.14 -4.53 -5.24
C CYS A 149 -18.25 -4.36 -6.77
N GLU A 150 -19.41 -4.66 -7.35
CA GLU A 150 -19.68 -4.45 -8.78
C GLU A 150 -19.62 -2.96 -9.15
N ALA A 151 -20.16 -2.08 -8.32
CA ALA A 151 -20.10 -0.65 -8.54
C ALA A 151 -18.65 -0.13 -8.55
N ILE A 152 -17.81 -0.57 -7.62
CA ILE A 152 -16.38 -0.23 -7.59
C ILE A 152 -15.68 -0.76 -8.84
N ASP A 153 -15.92 -2.01 -9.22
CA ASP A 153 -15.29 -2.62 -10.39
C ASP A 153 -15.79 -2.06 -11.73
N THR A 154 -16.98 -1.48 -11.76
CA THR A 154 -17.49 -0.70 -12.91
C THR A 154 -16.74 0.63 -12.98
N HIS A 155 -16.74 1.38 -11.87
CA HIS A 155 -16.09 2.70 -11.82
C HIS A 155 -14.61 2.62 -12.13
N ILE A 156 -13.86 1.67 -11.57
CA ILE A 156 -12.42 1.55 -11.84
C ILE A 156 -12.09 1.34 -13.34
N ARG A 157 -13.04 0.88 -14.16
CA ARG A 157 -12.89 0.70 -15.61
C ARG A 157 -13.26 1.96 -16.39
N GLU A 158 -14.17 2.77 -15.85
CA GLU A 158 -14.78 3.93 -16.51
C GLU A 158 -14.15 5.26 -16.08
N SER A 159 -13.76 5.38 -14.81
CA SER A 159 -13.25 6.59 -14.16
C SER A 159 -12.24 6.25 -13.06
N LYS A 160 -11.38 7.21 -12.72
CA LYS A 160 -10.44 7.11 -11.60
C LYS A 160 -10.69 8.17 -10.52
N GLU A 161 -11.86 8.78 -10.56
CA GLU A 161 -12.29 9.80 -9.60
C GLU A 161 -12.35 9.24 -8.18
N GLN A 162 -11.45 9.70 -7.31
CA GLN A 162 -11.20 9.12 -5.98
C GLN A 162 -12.44 9.23 -5.08
N THR A 163 -13.20 10.32 -5.24
CA THR A 163 -14.39 10.64 -4.45
C THR A 163 -15.48 9.56 -4.57
N TYR A 164 -15.58 8.89 -5.71
CA TYR A 164 -16.58 7.83 -5.92
C TYR A 164 -16.26 6.63 -5.04
N PHE A 165 -14.97 6.26 -5.00
CA PHE A 165 -14.50 5.09 -4.26
C PHE A 165 -14.55 5.33 -2.76
N ILE A 166 -14.28 6.56 -2.28
CA ILE A 166 -14.41 6.90 -0.85
C ILE A 166 -15.82 6.56 -0.34
N LEU A 167 -16.87 6.97 -1.06
CA LEU A 167 -18.25 6.65 -0.69
C LEU A 167 -18.56 5.15 -0.72
N LEU A 168 -18.14 4.47 -1.79
CA LEU A 168 -18.44 3.05 -1.98
C LEU A 168 -17.69 2.17 -0.97
N LEU A 169 -16.43 2.48 -0.66
CA LEU A 169 -15.65 1.81 0.38
C LEU A 169 -16.23 2.06 1.78
N GLY A 170 -16.69 3.28 2.06
CA GLY A 170 -17.43 3.61 3.28
C GLY A 170 -18.71 2.78 3.43
N GLY A 171 -19.47 2.62 2.34
CA GLY A 171 -20.61 1.71 2.29
C GLY A 171 -20.24 0.25 2.55
N LEU A 172 -19.16 -0.25 1.94
CA LEU A 172 -18.67 -1.62 2.15
C LEU A 172 -18.28 -1.90 3.60
N SER A 173 -17.59 -0.96 4.27
CA SER A 173 -17.27 -1.08 5.69
C SER A 173 -18.54 -1.30 6.53
N LYS A 174 -19.59 -0.52 6.30
CA LYS A 174 -20.88 -0.67 6.98
C LYS A 174 -21.59 -1.98 6.65
N VAL A 175 -21.49 -2.46 5.40
CA VAL A 175 -22.02 -3.78 5.00
C VAL A 175 -21.33 -4.91 5.75
N LEU A 176 -20.00 -4.84 5.88
CA LEU A 176 -19.22 -5.82 6.66
C LEU A 176 -19.70 -5.86 8.11
N ASP A 177 -19.92 -4.70 8.74
CA ASP A 177 -20.44 -4.63 10.13
C ASP A 177 -21.83 -5.26 10.28
N ARG A 178 -22.69 -5.19 9.26
CA ARG A 178 -24.03 -5.79 9.26
C ARG A 178 -24.04 -7.28 8.94
N THR A 179 -22.94 -7.82 8.44
CA THR A 179 -22.84 -9.23 8.06
C THR A 179 -22.98 -10.12 9.29
N GLN A 180 -23.82 -11.16 9.23
CA GLN A 180 -24.08 -12.06 10.36
C GLN A 180 -23.55 -13.48 10.17
N ARG A 181 -23.22 -13.87 8.94
CA ARG A 181 -22.83 -15.24 8.57
C ARG A 181 -21.84 -15.20 7.43
N ARG A 182 -21.04 -16.26 7.29
CA ARG A 182 -20.06 -16.43 6.20
C ARG A 182 -19.07 -15.25 6.11
N HIS A 183 -18.62 -14.78 7.28
CA HIS A 183 -17.78 -13.60 7.41
C HIS A 183 -16.51 -13.70 6.57
N VAL A 184 -15.82 -14.83 6.65
CA VAL A 184 -14.57 -15.07 5.91
C VAL A 184 -14.84 -15.03 4.40
N GLU A 185 -15.86 -15.73 3.94
CA GLU A 185 -16.19 -15.78 2.51
C GLU A 185 -16.58 -14.40 1.97
N GLN A 186 -17.31 -13.59 2.73
CA GLN A 186 -17.68 -12.24 2.32
C GLN A 186 -16.48 -11.29 2.28
N VAL A 187 -15.59 -11.37 3.26
CA VAL A 187 -14.34 -10.59 3.27
C VAL A 187 -13.45 -10.99 2.09
N LYS A 188 -13.36 -12.29 1.79
CA LYS A 188 -12.60 -12.80 0.63
C LYS A 188 -13.13 -12.31 -0.71
N VAL A 189 -14.43 -12.06 -0.83
CA VAL A 189 -15.02 -11.45 -2.04
C VAL A 189 -14.68 -9.95 -2.14
N ALA A 190 -14.75 -9.22 -1.03
CA ALA A 190 -14.57 -7.77 -1.05
C ALA A 190 -13.10 -7.33 -1.18
N ILE A 191 -12.18 -8.00 -0.47
CA ILE A 191 -10.77 -7.61 -0.36
C ILE A 191 -10.08 -7.43 -1.73
N PRO A 192 -10.21 -8.34 -2.71
CA PRO A 192 -9.55 -8.17 -3.99
C PRO A 192 -10.02 -6.93 -4.75
N VAL A 193 -11.32 -6.60 -4.67
CA VAL A 193 -11.90 -5.41 -5.32
C VAL A 193 -11.38 -4.14 -4.65
N ILE A 194 -11.38 -4.12 -3.32
CA ILE A 194 -10.87 -3.00 -2.51
C ILE A 194 -9.38 -2.75 -2.82
N LEU A 195 -8.54 -3.78 -2.71
CA LEU A 195 -7.10 -3.64 -2.93
C LEU A 195 -6.75 -3.29 -4.38
N LYS A 196 -7.54 -3.76 -5.35
CA LYS A 196 -7.39 -3.39 -6.76
C LYS A 196 -7.60 -1.88 -6.95
N VAL A 197 -8.64 -1.31 -6.36
CA VAL A 197 -8.92 0.14 -6.48
C VAL A 197 -7.83 0.97 -5.81
N LEU A 198 -7.41 0.59 -4.60
CA LEU A 198 -6.37 1.28 -3.86
C LEU A 198 -5.04 1.24 -4.61
N ASN A 199 -4.70 0.11 -5.23
CA ASN A 199 -3.48 -0.02 -6.01
C ASN A 199 -3.50 0.81 -7.30
N VAL A 200 -4.63 0.84 -8.02
CA VAL A 200 -4.76 1.65 -9.25
C VAL A 200 -4.60 3.12 -8.93
N ILE A 201 -5.29 3.63 -7.92
CA ILE A 201 -5.24 5.05 -7.53
C ILE A 201 -3.86 5.41 -6.99
N SER A 202 -3.27 4.59 -6.11
CA SER A 202 -1.96 4.87 -5.50
C SER A 202 -0.78 4.82 -6.48
N SER A 203 -0.99 4.27 -7.69
CA SER A 203 0.05 4.20 -8.72
C SER A 203 0.02 5.39 -9.67
N GLU A 204 -0.95 6.29 -9.55
CA GLU A 204 -1.03 7.49 -10.38
C GLU A 204 -0.26 8.65 -9.75
N PRO A 205 0.54 9.39 -10.54
CA PRO A 205 1.21 10.59 -10.05
C PRO A 205 0.16 11.70 -9.88
N ASP A 206 -0.24 11.97 -8.64
CA ASP A 206 -1.20 13.03 -8.34
C ASP A 206 -0.48 14.32 -7.93
N ASP A 207 -0.60 15.36 -8.75
CA ASP A 207 0.07 16.66 -8.54
C ASP A 207 -0.79 17.65 -7.75
N GLU A 208 -2.11 17.42 -7.56
CA GLU A 208 -3.01 18.49 -7.08
C GLU A 208 -3.88 18.18 -5.84
N ASP A 209 -4.34 16.94 -5.57
CA ASP A 209 -5.24 16.67 -4.43
C ASP A 209 -4.65 15.77 -3.33
N LYS A 210 -4.17 16.40 -2.25
CA LYS A 210 -3.59 15.71 -1.08
C LYS A 210 -4.63 15.08 -0.16
N ASP A 211 -5.82 15.65 -0.10
CA ASP A 211 -6.86 15.28 0.89
C ASP A 211 -7.66 14.04 0.46
N SER A 212 -7.86 13.84 -0.84
CA SER A 212 -8.60 12.72 -1.42
C SER A 212 -7.93 11.36 -1.15
N LEU A 213 -6.60 11.28 -1.29
CA LEU A 213 -5.86 10.04 -1.01
C LEU A 213 -5.90 9.67 0.48
N ASN A 214 -5.87 10.68 1.36
CA ASN A 214 -6.00 10.48 2.80
C ASN A 214 -7.39 9.95 3.16
N ASP A 215 -8.44 10.51 2.57
CA ASP A 215 -9.82 10.06 2.78
C ASP A 215 -10.03 8.64 2.25
N LEU A 216 -9.43 8.31 1.10
CA LEU A 216 -9.50 6.98 0.50
C LEU A 216 -8.87 5.92 1.42
N PHE A 217 -7.67 6.18 1.93
CA PHE A 217 -7.05 5.28 2.92
C PHE A 217 -7.73 5.34 4.28
N GLY A 218 -8.40 6.44 4.62
CA GLY A 218 -9.32 6.54 5.75
C GLY A 218 -10.46 5.52 5.63
N ALA A 219 -11.10 5.42 4.46
CA ALA A 219 -12.12 4.41 4.19
C ALA A 219 -11.54 2.98 4.25
N ALA A 220 -10.30 2.77 3.77
CA ALA A 220 -9.59 1.50 3.91
C ALA A 220 -9.33 1.12 5.38
N ILE A 221 -9.04 2.09 6.25
CA ILE A 221 -8.91 1.88 7.71
C ILE A 221 -10.27 1.49 8.32
N SER A 222 -11.37 2.12 7.89
CA SER A 222 -12.72 1.74 8.33
C SER A 222 -13.04 0.29 7.98
N ILE A 223 -12.69 -0.16 6.77
CA ILE A 223 -12.82 -1.58 6.38
C ILE A 223 -12.00 -2.49 7.30
N GLY A 224 -10.74 -2.15 7.59
CA GLY A 224 -9.90 -2.90 8.51
C GLY A 224 -10.50 -2.98 9.92
N THR A 225 -11.10 -1.88 10.38
CA THR A 225 -11.80 -1.80 11.67
C THR A 225 -13.02 -2.71 11.70
N SER A 226 -13.84 -2.72 10.64
CA SER A 226 -14.98 -3.62 10.51
C SER A 226 -14.55 -5.10 10.53
N ILE A 227 -13.48 -5.45 9.80
CA ILE A 227 -12.92 -6.82 9.79
C ILE A 227 -12.43 -7.22 11.19
N GLN A 228 -11.72 -6.33 11.90
CA GLN A 228 -11.31 -6.57 13.27
C GLN A 228 -12.52 -6.82 14.18
N ALA A 229 -13.54 -5.97 14.12
CA ALA A 229 -14.74 -6.08 14.93
C ALA A 229 -15.52 -7.37 14.68
N ILE A 230 -15.50 -7.88 13.44
CA ILE A 230 -16.02 -9.21 13.10
C ILE A 230 -15.16 -10.30 13.74
N CYS A 231 -13.83 -10.21 13.58
CA CYS A 231 -12.88 -11.18 14.11
C CYS A 231 -12.97 -11.32 15.64
N GLU A 232 -13.20 -10.23 16.37
CA GLU A 232 -13.41 -10.24 17.83
C GLU A 232 -14.66 -11.00 18.27
N LYS A 233 -15.67 -11.12 17.39
CA LYS A 233 -16.92 -11.87 17.66
C LYS A 233 -16.82 -13.35 17.29
N MET A 234 -15.78 -13.75 16.57
CA MET A 234 -15.57 -15.11 16.08
C MET A 234 -14.67 -15.91 17.03
N VAL A 235 -14.69 -17.25 16.93
CA VAL A 235 -13.83 -18.15 17.70
C VAL A 235 -13.36 -19.31 16.82
N GLY A 236 -12.12 -19.77 17.05
CA GLY A 236 -11.54 -20.96 16.43
C GLY A 236 -10.90 -20.68 15.06
N ARG A 237 -10.70 -21.72 14.24
CA ARG A 237 -9.92 -21.65 13.00
C ARG A 237 -10.35 -20.55 12.02
N ARG A 238 -11.66 -20.33 11.85
CA ARG A 238 -12.19 -19.26 10.98
C ARG A 238 -11.82 -17.85 11.49
N GLN A 239 -11.64 -17.69 12.80
CA GLN A 239 -11.17 -16.44 13.39
C GLN A 239 -9.69 -16.23 13.06
N GLU A 240 -8.86 -17.27 13.19
CA GLU A 240 -7.43 -17.23 12.86
C GLU A 240 -7.21 -16.90 11.39
N GLU A 241 -7.98 -17.54 10.49
CA GLU A 241 -7.98 -17.25 9.06
C GLU A 241 -8.36 -15.79 8.78
N LEU A 242 -9.43 -15.27 9.39
CA LEU A 242 -9.84 -13.88 9.20
C LEU A 242 -8.80 -12.88 9.74
N ARG A 243 -8.18 -13.20 10.88
CA ARG A 243 -7.08 -12.42 11.46
C ARG A 243 -5.86 -12.41 10.54
N ALA A 244 -5.53 -13.53 9.92
CA ALA A 244 -4.46 -13.63 8.93
C ALA A 244 -4.76 -12.78 7.67
N ILE A 245 -6.00 -12.82 7.17
CA ILE A 245 -6.45 -11.95 6.06
C ILE A 245 -6.34 -10.47 6.44
N LEU A 246 -6.75 -10.08 7.64
CA LEU A 246 -6.59 -8.71 8.14
C LEU A 246 -5.11 -8.31 8.19
N GLY A 247 -4.24 -9.20 8.68
CA GLY A 247 -2.80 -8.97 8.68
C GLY A 247 -2.25 -8.70 7.28
N LEU A 248 -2.58 -9.54 6.29
CA LEU A 248 -2.17 -9.35 4.90
C LEU A 248 -2.74 -8.06 4.31
N TYR A 249 -4.00 -7.74 4.59
CA TYR A 249 -4.65 -6.49 4.18
C TYR A 249 -3.93 -5.26 4.72
N VAL A 250 -3.58 -5.25 6.01
CA VAL A 250 -2.86 -4.16 6.65
C VAL A 250 -1.48 -3.96 6.02
N LEU A 251 -0.73 -5.05 5.82
CA LEU A 251 0.59 -4.99 5.19
C LEU A 251 0.50 -4.50 3.74
N GLN A 252 -0.46 -4.99 2.97
CA GLN A 252 -0.70 -4.52 1.60
C GLN A 252 -0.98 -3.01 1.57
N ASN A 253 -1.85 -2.50 2.46
CA ASN A 253 -2.17 -1.08 2.54
C ASN A 253 -0.96 -0.23 2.95
N MET A 254 -0.17 -0.66 3.95
CA MET A 254 1.07 0.01 4.31
C MET A 254 2.03 0.11 3.11
N ALA A 255 2.08 -0.94 2.28
CA ALA A 255 2.86 -0.94 1.06
C ALA A 255 2.34 0.07 0.03
N LEU A 256 1.03 0.15 -0.18
CA LEU A 256 0.41 1.07 -1.13
C LEU A 256 0.57 2.54 -0.71
N ILE A 257 0.30 2.86 0.56
CA ILE A 257 0.49 4.22 1.12
C ILE A 257 1.94 4.69 0.90
N SER A 258 2.90 3.78 1.09
CA SER A 258 4.32 4.10 0.97
C SER A 258 4.78 4.36 -0.48
N LYS A 259 3.93 4.10 -1.49
CA LYS A 259 4.19 4.45 -2.89
C LYS A 259 3.84 5.91 -3.22
N SER A 260 3.17 6.61 -2.31
CA SER A 260 2.74 7.99 -2.51
C SER A 260 3.89 8.87 -3.00
N THR A 261 3.66 9.61 -4.09
CA THR A 261 4.62 10.55 -4.68
C THR A 261 4.54 11.94 -4.05
N GLN A 262 3.70 12.13 -3.03
CA GLN A 262 3.52 13.40 -2.37
C GLN A 262 4.85 13.95 -1.81
N SER A 263 5.03 15.26 -1.96
CA SER A 263 6.14 15.97 -1.32
C SER A 263 6.07 15.78 0.20
N HIS A 264 7.18 15.35 0.81
CA HIS A 264 7.27 15.01 2.23
C HIS A 264 6.31 13.88 2.65
N ILE A 265 6.42 12.73 1.98
CA ILE A 265 5.62 11.52 2.27
C ILE A 265 5.55 11.20 3.76
N VAL A 266 6.65 11.38 4.50
CA VAL A 266 6.69 11.15 5.94
C VAL A 266 5.66 12.01 6.67
N SER A 267 5.59 13.30 6.37
CA SER A 267 4.63 14.20 7.02
C SER A 267 3.19 13.90 6.60
N SER A 268 2.96 13.60 5.33
CA SER A 268 1.60 13.41 4.81
C SER A 268 0.97 12.08 5.22
N CYS A 269 1.75 11.00 5.19
CA CYS A 269 1.23 9.65 5.36
C CYS A 269 1.39 9.10 6.79
N CYS A 270 2.15 9.77 7.67
CA CYS A 270 2.42 9.27 9.04
C CYS A 270 1.13 8.97 9.82
N SER A 271 0.11 9.83 9.72
CA SER A 271 -1.17 9.63 10.41
C SER A 271 -1.88 8.35 9.96
N LEU A 272 -1.90 8.07 8.66
CA LEU A 272 -2.49 6.85 8.09
C LEU A 272 -1.71 5.61 8.52
N VAL A 273 -0.39 5.64 8.41
CA VAL A 273 0.47 4.50 8.77
C VAL A 273 0.39 4.22 10.27
N LEU A 274 0.27 5.26 11.11
CA LEU A 274 0.01 5.12 12.53
C LEU A 274 -1.28 4.34 12.79
N GLN A 275 -2.39 4.66 12.09
CA GLN A 275 -3.65 3.92 12.25
C GLN A 275 -3.52 2.47 11.79
N PHE A 276 -2.88 2.21 10.63
CA PHE A 276 -2.64 0.85 10.18
C PHE A 276 -1.77 0.04 11.15
N SER A 277 -0.80 0.69 11.80
CA SER A 277 0.10 0.04 12.75
C SER A 277 -0.61 -0.47 13.99
N LYS A 278 -1.74 0.13 14.39
CA LYS A 278 -2.56 -0.33 15.52
C LYS A 278 -3.18 -1.71 15.30
N PHE A 279 -3.31 -2.16 14.05
CA PHE A 279 -3.80 -3.52 13.76
C PHE A 279 -2.72 -4.59 13.96
N LEU A 280 -1.43 -4.25 13.93
CA LEU A 280 -0.35 -5.23 13.98
C LEU A 280 -0.38 -6.10 15.25
N PRO A 281 -0.56 -5.54 16.47
CA PRO A 281 -0.71 -6.35 17.68
C PRO A 281 -1.91 -7.31 17.61
N PHE A 282 -3.05 -6.84 17.09
CA PHE A 282 -4.24 -7.66 16.93
C PHE A 282 -4.03 -8.82 15.96
N CYS A 283 -3.24 -8.58 14.90
CA CYS A 283 -2.90 -9.60 13.91
C CYS A 283 -1.73 -10.50 14.33
N GLU A 284 -1.21 -10.34 15.56
CA GLU A 284 -0.04 -11.06 16.08
C GLU A 284 1.24 -10.85 15.24
N LEU A 285 1.34 -9.68 14.60
CA LEU A 285 2.47 -9.31 13.74
C LEU A 285 3.49 -8.48 14.51
N SER A 286 4.57 -9.14 14.94
CA SER A 286 5.71 -8.46 15.58
C SER A 286 6.68 -7.87 14.56
N TYR A 287 7.35 -6.76 14.89
CA TYR A 287 8.41 -6.18 14.04
C TYR A 287 9.53 -7.18 13.77
N PHE A 288 9.88 -8.02 14.75
CA PHE A 288 10.85 -9.09 14.56
C PHE A 288 10.36 -10.13 13.52
N GLY A 289 9.11 -10.55 13.58
CA GLY A 289 8.53 -11.49 12.62
C GLY A 289 8.35 -10.89 11.23
N LEU A 290 8.01 -9.60 11.14
CA LEU A 290 7.86 -8.87 9.88
C LEU A 290 9.20 -8.67 9.18
N ILE A 291 10.22 -8.17 9.89
CA ILE A 291 11.52 -7.87 9.28
C ILE A 291 12.28 -9.13 8.88
N THR A 292 12.00 -10.28 9.50
CA THR A 292 12.58 -11.58 9.10
C THR A 292 11.75 -12.31 8.03
N GLY A 293 10.56 -11.80 7.71
CA GLY A 293 9.62 -12.38 6.75
C GLY A 293 8.85 -13.61 7.26
N CYS A 294 9.16 -14.13 8.44
CA CYS A 294 8.52 -15.35 8.94
C CYS A 294 7.05 -15.13 9.30
N ALA A 295 6.68 -13.96 9.82
CA ALA A 295 5.29 -13.65 10.14
C ALA A 295 4.40 -13.64 8.87
N VAL A 296 4.90 -13.04 7.79
CA VAL A 296 4.19 -13.00 6.50
C VAL A 296 4.02 -14.39 5.91
N ALA A 297 5.08 -15.21 5.96
CA ALA A 297 5.01 -16.59 5.49
C ALA A 297 3.96 -17.40 6.26
N SER A 298 3.91 -17.27 7.60
CA SER A 298 2.94 -17.97 8.44
C SER A 298 1.49 -17.57 8.15
N ILE A 299 1.19 -16.26 8.07
CA ILE A 299 -0.18 -15.81 7.77
C ILE A 299 -0.59 -16.13 6.33
N THR A 300 0.36 -16.15 5.39
CA THR A 300 0.11 -16.56 3.99
C THR A 300 -0.24 -18.04 3.92
N ASP A 301 0.50 -18.90 4.64
CA ASP A 301 0.20 -20.32 4.74
C ASP A 301 -1.19 -20.55 5.35
N GLU A 302 -1.56 -19.80 6.40
CA GLU A 302 -2.88 -19.94 7.01
C GLU A 302 -4.03 -19.63 6.04
N VAL A 303 -3.91 -18.57 5.24
CA VAL A 303 -4.93 -18.20 4.25
C VAL A 303 -4.99 -19.16 3.06
N SER A 304 -3.85 -19.73 2.65
CA SER A 304 -3.74 -20.59 1.46
C SER A 304 -4.21 -22.02 1.69
N LYS A 305 -4.54 -22.42 2.93
CA LYS A 305 -4.97 -23.80 3.25
C LYS A 305 -6.33 -24.18 2.67
N GLU A 306 -7.19 -23.21 2.36
CA GLU A 306 -8.58 -23.46 1.91
C GLU A 306 -8.89 -22.91 0.51
N ASP A 307 -8.11 -21.96 0.00
CA ASP A 307 -8.35 -21.29 -1.28
C ASP A 307 -7.20 -21.51 -2.27
N GLY A 308 -7.52 -21.59 -3.56
CA GLY A 308 -6.53 -21.61 -4.63
C GLY A 308 -5.74 -20.30 -4.76
N ASP A 309 -4.68 -20.32 -5.57
CA ASP A 309 -3.71 -19.24 -5.76
C ASP A 309 -4.33 -17.86 -6.13
N ASP A 310 -5.57 -17.83 -6.64
CA ASP A 310 -6.24 -16.63 -7.15
C ASP A 310 -6.51 -15.56 -6.08
N PHE A 311 -6.87 -15.94 -4.84
CA PHE A 311 -7.13 -14.96 -3.78
C PHE A 311 -5.84 -14.27 -3.31
N MET A 312 -4.75 -15.03 -3.22
CA MET A 312 -3.46 -14.53 -2.74
C MET A 312 -2.83 -13.48 -3.68
N ALA A 313 -3.22 -13.46 -4.96
CA ALA A 313 -2.72 -12.49 -5.94
C ALA A 313 -2.96 -11.03 -5.53
N CYS A 314 -4.01 -10.73 -4.75
CA CYS A 314 -4.28 -9.36 -4.30
C CYS A 314 -3.30 -8.85 -3.22
N PHE A 315 -2.49 -9.73 -2.61
CA PHE A 315 -1.50 -9.40 -1.58
C PHE A 315 -0.06 -9.36 -2.11
N SER A 316 0.12 -9.01 -3.39
CA SER A 316 1.42 -9.00 -4.08
C SER A 316 2.49 -8.12 -3.41
N PHE A 317 2.10 -7.16 -2.57
CA PHE A 317 2.98 -6.24 -1.86
C PHE A 317 3.08 -6.52 -0.35
N ALA A 318 2.51 -7.63 0.17
CA ALA A 318 2.54 -7.92 1.61
C ALA A 318 3.97 -8.01 2.17
N MET A 319 4.91 -8.59 1.41
CA MET A 319 6.33 -8.63 1.81
C MET A 319 6.98 -7.25 1.86
N SER A 320 6.61 -6.36 0.93
CA SER A 320 7.02 -4.95 0.99
C SER A 320 6.40 -4.28 2.23
N GLY A 321 5.11 -4.50 2.47
CA GLY A 321 4.38 -4.00 3.62
C GLY A 321 5.02 -4.36 4.95
N ALA A 322 5.50 -5.59 5.09
CA ALA A 322 6.19 -6.06 6.29
C ALA A 322 7.49 -5.29 6.56
N THR A 323 8.33 -5.12 5.54
CA THR A 323 9.55 -4.31 5.67
C THR A 323 9.22 -2.84 5.94
N LEU A 324 8.20 -2.29 5.26
CA LEU A 324 7.77 -0.91 5.42
C LEU A 324 7.19 -0.62 6.80
N ALA A 325 6.43 -1.54 7.39
CA ALA A 325 5.93 -1.39 8.76
C ALA A 325 7.06 -1.08 9.75
N VAL A 326 8.21 -1.76 9.59
CA VAL A 326 9.38 -1.58 10.44
C VAL A 326 10.15 -0.31 10.07
N ILE A 327 10.25 0.05 8.78
CA ILE A 327 10.83 1.33 8.35
C ILE A 327 10.01 2.50 8.92
N TRP A 328 8.68 2.45 8.88
CA TRP A 328 7.83 3.48 9.46
C TRP A 328 7.94 3.55 10.98
N GLY A 329 8.08 2.42 11.67
CA GLY A 329 8.43 2.39 13.08
C GLY A 329 9.82 2.97 13.39
N HIS A 330 10.76 2.91 12.43
CA HIS A 330 12.06 3.57 12.54
C HIS A 330 11.97 5.09 12.31
N ILE A 331 11.06 5.51 11.42
CA ILE A 331 10.81 6.93 11.13
C ILE A 331 10.13 7.63 12.31
N SER A 332 9.23 6.96 13.02
CA SER A 332 8.46 7.54 14.12
C SER A 332 8.26 6.56 15.28
N ASP A 333 8.71 6.95 16.47
CA ASP A 333 8.48 6.22 17.72
C ASP A 333 6.98 6.07 18.03
N GLU A 334 6.14 7.02 17.62
CA GLU A 334 4.68 6.92 17.78
C GLU A 334 4.11 5.74 16.99
N ILE A 335 4.64 5.50 15.78
CA ILE A 335 4.26 4.36 14.94
C ILE A 335 4.74 3.05 15.57
N ALA A 336 5.98 3.00 16.06
CA ALA A 336 6.50 1.83 16.77
C ALA A 336 5.66 1.49 18.02
N ASN A 337 5.31 2.51 18.80
CA ASN A 337 4.45 2.36 19.97
C ASN A 337 3.04 1.88 19.60
N ALA A 338 2.45 2.40 18.51
CA ALA A 338 1.16 1.95 18.01
C ALA A 338 1.19 0.48 17.55
N ALA A 339 2.31 0.02 16.99
CA ALA A 339 2.56 -1.38 16.67
C ALA A 339 2.84 -2.27 17.89
N GLY A 340 2.88 -1.70 19.10
CA GLY A 340 3.18 -2.43 20.34
C GLY A 340 4.64 -2.87 20.46
N GLU A 341 5.55 -2.21 19.75
CA GLU A 341 6.94 -2.66 19.58
C GLU A 341 7.96 -1.65 20.10
N GLN A 342 9.13 -2.15 20.51
CA GLN A 342 10.29 -1.33 20.80
C GLN A 342 11.41 -1.68 19.83
N LEU A 343 11.61 -0.82 18.82
CA LEU A 343 12.52 -1.11 17.71
C LEU A 343 13.95 -1.42 18.18
N ILE A 344 14.44 -0.74 19.22
CA ILE A 344 15.77 -0.99 19.80
C ILE A 344 15.91 -2.44 20.29
N SER A 345 14.87 -2.99 20.92
CA SER A 345 14.87 -4.39 21.38
C SER A 345 14.95 -5.37 20.20
N VAL A 346 14.21 -5.09 19.13
CA VAL A 346 14.23 -5.88 17.89
C VAL A 346 15.61 -5.81 17.24
N LEU A 347 16.20 -4.62 17.12
CA LEU A 347 17.54 -4.42 16.56
C LEU A 347 18.61 -5.16 17.36
N ASN A 348 18.53 -5.16 18.69
CA ASN A 348 19.46 -5.90 19.54
C ASN A 348 19.37 -7.42 19.31
N LYS A 349 18.15 -7.97 19.14
CA LYS A 349 17.98 -9.38 18.76
C LYS A 349 18.63 -9.69 17.41
N ILE A 350 18.45 -8.82 16.43
CA ILE A 350 19.02 -8.95 15.08
C ILE A 350 20.56 -8.89 15.12
N ARG A 351 21.13 -7.95 15.87
CA ARG A 351 22.60 -7.79 15.98
C ARG A 351 23.27 -9.01 16.62
N ASN A 352 22.58 -9.70 17.52
CA ASN A 352 23.13 -10.84 18.26
C ASN A 352 23.04 -12.19 17.53
N ASP A 353 22.31 -12.29 16.42
CA ASP A 353 22.13 -13.54 15.65
C ASP A 353 22.38 -13.30 14.16
N CYS A 354 23.43 -13.91 13.61
CA CYS A 354 23.80 -13.75 12.21
C CYS A 354 22.75 -14.28 11.23
N THR A 355 22.08 -15.38 11.56
CA THR A 355 21.06 -15.98 10.67
C THR A 355 19.81 -15.12 10.59
N VAL A 356 19.37 -14.59 11.73
CA VAL A 356 18.25 -13.65 11.82
C VAL A 356 18.59 -12.39 11.06
N ARG A 357 19.81 -11.88 11.21
CA ARG A 357 20.29 -10.69 10.50
C ARG A 357 20.33 -10.88 8.99
N TRP A 358 20.81 -12.01 8.50
CA TRP A 358 20.82 -12.31 7.06
C TRP A 358 19.41 -12.38 6.48
N ARG A 359 18.45 -12.98 7.20
CA ARG A 359 17.03 -12.94 6.81
C ARG A 359 16.51 -11.50 6.76
N ALA A 360 16.80 -10.72 7.80
CA ALA A 360 16.35 -9.34 7.92
C ALA A 360 16.88 -8.45 6.78
N ILE A 361 18.18 -8.54 6.49
CA ILE A 361 18.80 -7.82 5.38
C ILE A 361 18.18 -8.25 4.04
N GLY A 362 17.94 -9.55 3.84
CA GLY A 362 17.32 -10.06 2.62
C GLY A 362 15.92 -9.49 2.34
N MET A 363 15.15 -9.11 3.37
CA MET A 363 13.82 -8.51 3.21
C MET A 363 13.85 -7.10 2.61
N PHE A 364 14.98 -6.39 2.66
CA PHE A 364 15.10 -5.06 2.05
C PHE A 364 15.07 -5.08 0.52
N LYS A 365 15.26 -6.25 -0.12
CA LYS A 365 15.13 -6.37 -1.57
C LYS A 365 13.75 -5.90 -2.06
N TYR A 366 12.68 -6.13 -1.29
CA TYR A 366 11.32 -5.75 -1.70
C TYR A 366 11.12 -4.23 -1.77
N ILE A 367 11.90 -3.46 -1.02
CA ILE A 367 11.80 -1.99 -0.97
C ILE A 367 12.86 -1.33 -1.84
N LEU A 368 14.12 -1.69 -1.61
CA LEU A 368 15.25 -1.00 -2.23
C LEU A 368 15.34 -1.29 -3.74
N SER A 369 14.84 -2.45 -4.20
CA SER A 369 14.88 -2.80 -5.64
C SER A 369 13.72 -2.21 -6.44
N SER A 370 12.63 -1.84 -5.76
CA SER A 370 11.41 -1.32 -6.39
C SER A 370 11.62 0.11 -6.88
N ILE A 371 11.06 0.43 -8.05
CA ILE A 371 11.03 1.79 -8.57
C ILE A 371 9.92 2.63 -7.93
N ASP A 372 8.89 1.98 -7.39
CA ASP A 372 7.66 2.62 -6.89
C ASP A 372 7.90 3.39 -5.59
N TYR A 373 8.90 3.01 -4.79
CA TYR A 373 9.13 3.64 -3.49
C TYR A 373 10.02 4.90 -3.62
N PRO A 374 9.61 6.03 -3.03
CA PRO A 374 10.39 7.26 -3.03
C PRO A 374 11.78 7.12 -2.42
N TRP A 375 12.69 8.00 -2.81
CA TRP A 375 14.06 8.03 -2.28
C TRP A 375 14.11 8.29 -0.77
N GLU A 376 13.16 9.04 -0.22
CA GLU A 376 13.05 9.31 1.22
C GLU A 376 12.84 8.01 2.02
N ILE A 377 11.88 7.17 1.59
CA ILE A 377 11.63 5.86 2.20
C ILE A 377 12.85 4.93 2.04
N LYS A 378 13.47 4.92 0.86
CA LYS A 378 14.70 4.13 0.62
C LYS A 378 15.84 4.59 1.51
N SER A 379 15.96 5.89 1.80
CA SER A 379 16.97 6.45 2.71
C SER A 379 16.81 5.87 4.11
N HIS A 380 15.60 5.91 4.67
CA HIS A 380 15.32 5.30 5.97
C HIS A 380 15.52 3.77 5.96
N GLY A 381 15.25 3.12 4.84
CA GLY A 381 15.58 1.70 4.67
C GLY A 381 17.09 1.42 4.78
N VAL A 382 17.92 2.25 4.13
CA VAL A 382 19.39 2.15 4.22
C VAL A 382 19.90 2.47 5.63
N GLU A 383 19.30 3.44 6.31
CA GLU A 383 19.62 3.75 7.71
C GLU A 383 19.31 2.58 8.64
N LEU A 384 18.14 1.97 8.49
CA LEU A 384 17.75 0.81 9.28
C LEU A 384 18.68 -0.38 9.04
N LEU A 385 19.12 -0.61 7.80
CA LEU A 385 20.16 -1.59 7.48
C LEU A 385 21.47 -1.28 8.23
N LEU A 386 21.92 -0.02 8.24
CA LEU A 386 23.12 0.37 8.98
C LEU A 386 22.97 0.13 10.48
N CYS A 387 21.79 0.42 11.05
CA CYS A 387 21.49 0.13 12.44
C CYS A 387 21.54 -1.38 12.74
N MET A 388 21.07 -2.24 11.86
CA MET A 388 21.20 -3.71 12.02
C MET A 388 22.67 -4.17 12.04
N MET A 389 23.57 -3.38 11.45
CA MET A 389 25.00 -3.65 11.36
C MET A 389 25.87 -2.92 12.40
N GLU A 390 25.27 -2.20 13.36
CA GLU A 390 26.01 -1.50 14.41
C GLU A 390 26.65 -2.46 15.42
N GLY A 391 27.89 -2.18 15.81
CA GLY A 391 28.60 -2.94 16.85
C GLY A 391 29.11 -4.32 16.41
N ILE A 392 28.95 -4.69 15.13
CA ILE A 392 29.44 -5.96 14.59
C ILE A 392 30.94 -5.82 14.25
N ASN A 393 31.77 -6.53 15.00
CA ASN A 393 33.19 -6.69 14.68
C ASN A 393 33.36 -7.91 13.78
N SER A 394 34.01 -7.71 12.62
CA SER A 394 34.30 -8.71 11.59
C SER A 394 35.10 -9.95 12.05
N GLU A 395 35.53 -10.00 13.31
CA GLU A 395 36.52 -10.96 13.82
C GLU A 395 35.90 -12.21 14.48
N VAL A 396 34.58 -12.25 14.67
CA VAL A 396 33.89 -13.39 15.31
C VAL A 396 32.89 -14.03 14.34
N SER A 397 33.35 -14.47 13.17
CA SER A 397 32.61 -15.49 12.43
C SER A 397 32.98 -16.84 13.02
N SER A 398 32.22 -17.29 14.03
CA SER A 398 32.27 -18.70 14.40
C SER A 398 31.89 -19.51 13.17
N ASP A 399 32.81 -20.35 12.70
CA ASP A 399 32.68 -21.29 11.60
C ASP A 399 31.70 -22.43 11.96
N ASN A 400 30.58 -22.09 12.59
CA ASN A 400 29.51 -23.00 12.93
C ASN A 400 28.77 -23.30 11.62
N HIS A 401 28.63 -24.60 11.35
CA HIS A 401 27.99 -25.28 10.21
C HIS A 401 26.55 -24.84 9.86
N THR A 402 26.31 -23.55 9.78
CA THR A 402 25.02 -22.96 9.44
C THR A 402 24.94 -22.91 7.92
N ASP A 403 23.92 -23.53 7.36
CA ASP A 403 23.70 -23.58 5.92
C ASP A 403 23.37 -22.19 5.36
N PHE A 404 24.41 -21.45 4.95
CA PHE A 404 24.32 -20.10 4.40
C PHE A 404 23.64 -20.08 3.02
N SER A 405 23.62 -21.21 2.32
CA SER A 405 23.14 -21.30 0.93
C SER A 405 21.69 -20.86 0.79
N SER A 406 20.85 -21.12 1.81
CA SER A 406 19.45 -20.71 1.85
C SER A 406 19.23 -19.19 1.86
N PHE A 407 20.20 -18.41 2.34
CA PHE A 407 20.11 -16.94 2.45
C PHE A 407 20.71 -16.22 1.24
N MET A 408 21.64 -16.87 0.52
CA MET A 408 22.41 -16.28 -0.58
C MET A 408 21.54 -15.54 -1.61
N PRO A 409 20.46 -16.12 -2.17
CA PRO A 409 19.69 -15.43 -3.21
C PRO A 409 19.06 -14.13 -2.70
N SER A 410 18.53 -14.14 -1.47
CA SER A 410 17.85 -12.98 -0.89
C SER A 410 18.84 -11.88 -0.54
N LEU A 411 19.98 -12.24 0.06
CA LEU A 411 21.07 -11.31 0.36
C LEU A 411 21.65 -10.70 -0.91
N PHE A 412 21.89 -11.51 -1.94
CA PHE A 412 22.38 -11.03 -3.22
C PHE A 412 21.43 -9.99 -3.83
N SER A 413 20.12 -10.27 -3.88
CA SER A 413 19.13 -9.31 -4.37
C SER A 413 19.09 -8.01 -3.55
N ALA A 414 19.24 -8.10 -2.23
CA ALA A 414 19.30 -6.92 -1.36
C ALA A 414 20.57 -6.07 -1.63
N LEU A 415 21.73 -6.71 -1.81
CA LEU A 415 22.99 -6.04 -2.15
C LEU A 415 22.91 -5.37 -3.54
N GLN A 416 22.36 -6.06 -4.54
CA GLN A 416 22.10 -5.46 -5.86
C GLN A 416 21.17 -4.24 -5.76
N ALA A 417 20.18 -4.29 -4.88
CA ALA A 417 19.30 -3.15 -4.65
C ALA A 417 20.05 -1.96 -4.03
N VAL A 418 20.97 -2.21 -3.09
CA VAL A 418 21.85 -1.18 -2.52
C VAL A 418 22.78 -0.58 -3.61
N GLU A 419 23.33 -1.39 -4.51
CA GLU A 419 24.13 -0.89 -5.65
C GLU A 419 23.30 0.03 -6.56
N ARG A 420 22.04 -0.33 -6.84
CA ARG A 420 21.13 0.52 -7.63
C ARG A 420 20.90 1.87 -6.96
N ILE A 421 20.81 1.92 -5.62
CA ILE A 421 20.72 3.19 -4.89
C ILE A 421 21.99 4.00 -5.06
N MET A 422 23.17 3.38 -4.90
CA MET A 422 24.46 4.06 -5.09
C MET A 422 24.62 4.66 -6.49
N ILE A 423 24.08 4.02 -7.52
CA ILE A 423 24.15 4.51 -8.91
C ILE A 423 23.05 5.55 -9.19
N GLY A 424 21.82 5.30 -8.74
CA GLY A 424 20.63 5.99 -9.23
C GLY A 424 20.23 7.24 -8.44
N THR A 425 20.61 7.37 -7.17
CA THR A 425 20.20 8.54 -6.38
C THR A 425 21.08 9.77 -6.65
N SER A 426 20.44 10.94 -6.71
CA SER A 426 21.14 12.24 -6.81
C SER A 426 21.73 12.68 -5.47
N ASP A 427 21.26 12.17 -4.34
CA ASP A 427 21.75 12.52 -3.00
C ASP A 427 23.09 11.85 -2.67
N ALA A 428 24.15 12.66 -2.52
CA ALA A 428 25.48 12.20 -2.15
C ALA A 428 25.55 11.56 -0.75
N SER A 429 24.74 12.05 0.19
CA SER A 429 24.67 11.50 1.54
C SER A 429 24.10 10.08 1.52
N LEU A 430 22.99 9.88 0.80
CA LEU A 430 22.41 8.57 0.60
C LEU A 430 23.37 7.61 -0.13
N ARG A 431 24.06 8.05 -1.19
CA ARG A 431 25.10 7.22 -1.85
C ARG A 431 26.17 6.74 -0.87
N LYS A 432 26.66 7.63 0.01
CA LYS A 432 27.67 7.29 1.02
C LYS A 432 27.15 6.31 2.07
N LYS A 433 25.92 6.51 2.56
CA LYS A 433 25.27 5.57 3.50
C LYS A 433 25.06 4.20 2.86
N ALA A 434 24.59 4.16 1.62
CA ALA A 434 24.40 2.92 0.85
C ALA A 434 25.72 2.17 0.65
N TYR A 435 26.80 2.87 0.29
CA TYR A 435 28.13 2.26 0.23
C TYR A 435 28.59 1.69 1.57
N SER A 436 28.37 2.43 2.67
CA SER A 436 28.70 1.93 4.01
C SER A 436 27.90 0.69 4.38
N ALA A 437 26.61 0.64 4.02
CA ALA A 437 25.75 -0.52 4.23
C ALA A 437 26.26 -1.72 3.42
N LEU A 438 26.56 -1.54 2.13
CA LEU A 438 27.15 -2.55 1.25
C LEU A 438 28.40 -3.17 1.89
N LYS A 439 29.37 -2.33 2.27
CA LYS A 439 30.64 -2.79 2.86
C LYS A 439 30.44 -3.58 4.16
N LYS A 440 29.54 -3.12 5.04
CA LYS A 440 29.24 -3.80 6.30
C LYS A 440 28.56 -5.16 6.07
N VAL A 441 27.55 -5.21 5.20
CA VAL A 441 26.83 -6.46 4.89
C VAL A 441 27.75 -7.48 4.23
N VAL A 442 28.58 -7.06 3.26
CA VAL A 442 29.59 -7.93 2.64
C VAL A 442 30.56 -8.50 3.69
N SER A 443 31.00 -7.68 4.64
CA SER A 443 31.91 -8.13 5.71
C SER A 443 31.26 -9.13 6.68
N ASP A 444 29.94 -9.11 6.83
CA ASP A 444 29.18 -10.03 7.70
C ASP A 444 28.87 -11.38 7.04
N ILE A 445 29.04 -11.49 5.73
CA ILE A 445 28.91 -12.76 5.00
C ILE A 445 30.11 -13.67 5.34
N PRO A 446 29.90 -14.97 5.58
CA PRO A 446 30.99 -15.93 5.83
C PRO A 446 32.02 -15.92 4.69
N SER A 447 33.30 -16.00 5.05
CA SER A 447 34.38 -15.84 4.07
C SER A 447 34.31 -16.85 2.91
N SER A 448 33.85 -18.08 3.19
CA SER A 448 33.60 -19.13 2.19
C SER A 448 32.58 -18.77 1.10
N HIS A 449 31.67 -17.82 1.37
CA HIS A 449 30.62 -17.41 0.44
C HIS A 449 30.73 -15.96 -0.02
N ARG A 450 31.55 -15.16 0.67
CA ARG A 450 31.73 -13.73 0.36
C ARG A 450 32.29 -13.51 -1.03
N PHE A 451 33.25 -14.34 -1.43
CA PHE A 451 33.81 -14.31 -2.79
C PHE A 451 32.73 -14.55 -3.84
N ASP A 452 31.89 -15.56 -3.67
CA ASP A 452 30.84 -15.92 -4.64
C ASP A 452 29.84 -14.77 -4.82
N ILE A 453 29.44 -14.13 -3.73
CA ILE A 453 28.54 -12.97 -3.77
C ILE A 453 29.22 -11.80 -4.49
N LEU A 454 30.47 -11.45 -4.14
CA LEU A 454 31.18 -10.35 -4.79
C LEU A 454 31.40 -10.61 -6.29
N ARG A 455 31.78 -11.84 -6.66
CA ARG A 455 31.88 -12.25 -8.07
C ARG A 455 30.55 -12.13 -8.79
N ALA A 456 29.46 -12.58 -8.18
CA ALA A 456 28.13 -12.48 -8.76
C ALA A 456 27.73 -11.00 -8.95
N LEU A 457 28.03 -10.12 -7.98
CA LEU A 457 27.73 -8.69 -8.08
C LEU A 457 28.51 -8.04 -9.23
N ILE A 458 29.82 -8.32 -9.34
CA ILE A 458 30.67 -7.83 -10.43
C ILE A 458 30.14 -8.29 -11.79
N THR A 459 29.80 -9.56 -11.92
CA THR A 459 29.35 -10.16 -13.20
C THR A 459 28.00 -9.61 -13.66
N ASN A 460 27.14 -9.19 -12.72
CA ASN A 460 25.80 -8.67 -13.01
C ASN A 460 25.75 -7.14 -13.05
N SER A 461 26.87 -6.44 -12.86
CA SER A 461 26.92 -4.98 -12.89
C SER A 461 27.28 -4.48 -14.29
N ASN A 462 26.51 -3.50 -14.79
CA ASN A 462 26.78 -2.84 -16.08
C ASN A 462 27.51 -1.50 -15.92
N SER A 463 27.83 -1.09 -14.69
CA SER A 463 28.47 0.20 -14.39
C SER A 463 29.96 0.02 -14.14
N PRO A 464 30.86 0.59 -14.98
CA PRO A 464 32.31 0.48 -14.78
C PRO A 464 32.77 1.02 -13.42
N SER A 465 32.16 2.11 -12.94
CA SER A 465 32.46 2.67 -11.63
C SER A 465 32.03 1.75 -10.48
N MET A 466 30.89 1.07 -10.61
CA MET A 466 30.45 0.10 -9.61
C MET A 466 31.35 -1.14 -9.60
N ILE A 467 31.71 -1.65 -10.79
CA ILE A 467 32.66 -2.75 -10.93
C ILE A 467 33.99 -2.41 -10.24
N ALA A 468 34.52 -1.20 -10.44
CA ALA A 468 35.74 -0.75 -9.76
C ALA A 468 35.61 -0.77 -8.23
N ILE A 469 34.50 -0.27 -7.68
CA ILE A 469 34.23 -0.29 -6.24
C ILE A 469 34.19 -1.73 -5.70
N LEU A 470 33.49 -2.64 -6.39
CA LEU A 470 33.40 -4.05 -5.99
C LEU A 470 34.75 -4.77 -6.06
N ILE A 471 35.57 -4.46 -7.06
CA ILE A 471 36.93 -4.96 -7.18
C ILE A 471 37.79 -4.47 -6.00
N ASP A 472 37.63 -3.22 -5.59
CA ASP A 472 38.36 -2.69 -4.44
C ASP A 472 37.93 -3.37 -3.15
N LEU A 473 36.65 -3.70 -2.97
CA LEU A 473 36.19 -4.55 -1.85
C LEU A 473 36.82 -5.95 -1.88
N VAL A 474 36.95 -6.57 -3.06
CA VAL A 474 37.68 -7.84 -3.23
C VAL A 474 39.15 -7.70 -2.81
N LYS A 475 39.83 -6.64 -3.25
CA LYS A 475 41.23 -6.38 -2.88
C LYS A 475 41.42 -6.15 -1.38
N GLU A 476 40.48 -5.48 -0.72
CA GLU A 476 40.51 -5.25 0.73
C GLU A 476 40.36 -6.55 1.53
N ASP A 477 39.74 -7.58 0.95
CA ASP A 477 39.44 -8.83 1.66
C ASP A 477 40.53 -9.91 1.51
N ILE A 478 41.29 -9.90 0.40
CA ILE A 478 42.43 -10.82 0.16
C ILE A 478 43.45 -10.83 1.33
N PRO A 479 43.89 -9.68 1.91
CA PRO A 479 44.84 -9.67 3.02
C PRO A 479 44.25 -10.17 4.34
N ARG A 480 42.92 -10.15 4.52
CA ARG A 480 42.25 -10.57 5.76
C ARG A 480 42.27 -12.09 5.94
N GLU A 481 42.23 -12.86 4.85
CA GLU A 481 42.37 -14.32 4.89
C GLU A 481 43.81 -14.83 4.87
N VAL A 482 44.75 -14.05 4.33
CA VAL A 482 46.17 -14.46 4.23
C VAL A 482 46.91 -14.33 5.58
N ARG A 483 46.32 -13.67 6.59
CA ARG A 483 46.84 -13.67 7.95
C ARG A 483 46.40 -14.94 8.68
N PRO A 484 47.31 -15.88 8.99
CA PRO A 484 46.99 -16.94 9.92
C PRO A 484 46.65 -16.29 11.27
N SER A 485 45.59 -16.78 11.92
CA SER A 485 45.31 -16.53 13.33
C SER A 485 46.61 -16.58 14.15
N ASP A 486 46.84 -15.52 14.93
CA ASP A 486 47.97 -15.26 15.83
C ASP A 486 49.00 -16.39 15.99
N MET A 487 50.21 -16.10 15.52
CA MET A 487 51.43 -16.73 16.01
C MET A 487 51.61 -16.30 17.48
N SER A 488 51.00 -17.03 18.41
CA SER A 488 51.52 -17.08 19.77
C SER A 488 52.82 -17.89 19.72
N GLU A 489 53.94 -17.19 19.64
CA GLU A 489 55.24 -17.74 20.01
C GLU A 489 55.18 -18.16 21.48
N ASP A 490 54.89 -19.44 21.75
CA ASP A 490 55.78 -20.25 22.57
C ASP A 490 55.37 -21.73 22.64
N ASN A 491 56.42 -22.55 22.58
CA ASN A 491 56.53 -23.96 22.95
C ASN A 491 56.15 -25.07 21.93
N ASP A 492 57.25 -25.61 21.39
CA ASP A 492 57.54 -27.04 21.23
C ASP A 492 56.91 -27.80 20.05
N ILE A 493 57.66 -27.73 18.94
CA ILE A 493 58.32 -28.87 18.28
C ILE A 493 57.88 -30.25 18.85
N ILE A 494 56.85 -30.86 18.25
CA ILE A 494 56.72 -32.27 17.84
C ILE A 494 55.22 -32.54 17.64
N HIS A 495 54.74 -32.30 16.41
CA HIS A 495 53.69 -33.08 15.73
C HIS A 495 53.54 -32.55 14.29
N ARG A 496 54.64 -32.68 13.53
CA ARG A 496 54.64 -32.48 12.08
C ARG A 496 54.14 -33.76 11.42
N GLN A 497 52.83 -33.92 11.29
CA GLN A 497 52.17 -34.74 10.26
C GLN A 497 50.65 -34.54 10.36
N ASN A 498 50.03 -34.13 9.25
CA ASN A 498 48.58 -34.01 9.02
C ASN A 498 47.81 -32.89 9.75
N ARG A 499 48.23 -31.63 9.57
CA ARG A 499 47.24 -30.58 9.30
C ARG A 499 47.51 -30.04 7.91
N ASN A 500 46.59 -30.29 6.99
CA ASN A 500 46.46 -29.52 5.75
C ASN A 500 46.38 -28.05 6.17
N ILE A 501 47.50 -27.34 6.06
CA ILE A 501 47.49 -25.88 6.00
C ILE A 501 46.85 -25.60 4.64
N GLY A 502 45.52 -25.47 4.63
CA GLY A 502 44.75 -25.24 3.44
C GLY A 502 45.30 -24.00 2.73
N SER A 503 45.50 -24.10 1.42
CA SER A 503 45.73 -22.92 0.59
C SER A 503 44.66 -21.88 0.88
N PRO A 504 44.98 -20.57 0.97
CA PRO A 504 43.98 -19.54 1.17
C PRO A 504 42.88 -19.71 0.11
N PHE A 505 41.61 -19.70 0.55
CA PHE A 505 40.43 -19.97 -0.27
C PHE A 505 40.41 -19.10 -1.54
N TRP A 506 40.99 -17.91 -1.47
CA TRP A 506 41.11 -16.94 -2.57
C TRP A 506 42.16 -17.28 -3.63
N SER A 507 43.12 -18.17 -3.38
CA SER A 507 44.26 -18.36 -4.31
C SER A 507 43.86 -18.90 -5.69
N SER A 508 42.86 -19.80 -5.77
CA SER A 508 42.28 -20.26 -7.04
C SER A 508 41.26 -19.28 -7.61
N HIS A 509 40.46 -18.67 -6.73
CA HIS A 509 39.33 -17.81 -7.05
C HIS A 509 39.75 -16.40 -7.53
N ALA A 510 40.86 -15.86 -7.02
CA ALA A 510 41.40 -14.56 -7.42
C ALA A 510 41.84 -14.54 -8.88
N LEU A 511 42.39 -15.66 -9.39
CA LEU A 511 42.75 -15.79 -10.81
C LEU A 511 41.51 -15.74 -11.71
N GLU A 512 40.38 -16.29 -11.27
CA GLU A 512 39.12 -16.22 -12.02
C GLU A 512 38.56 -14.80 -12.10
N ILE A 513 38.66 -13.99 -11.03
CA ILE A 513 38.28 -12.57 -11.07
C ILE A 513 39.21 -11.78 -11.99
N VAL A 514 40.53 -12.01 -11.90
CA VAL A 514 41.50 -11.38 -12.78
C VAL A 514 41.23 -11.74 -14.25
N GLU A 515 40.87 -12.99 -14.55
CA GLU A 515 40.45 -13.38 -15.90
C GLU A 515 39.15 -12.70 -16.31
N LEU A 516 38.15 -12.60 -15.43
CA LEU A 516 36.85 -11.98 -15.71
C LEU A 516 36.95 -10.46 -15.99
N ILE A 517 37.91 -9.78 -15.35
CA ILE A 517 38.15 -8.34 -15.53
C ILE A 517 39.03 -8.06 -16.76
N LEU A 518 40.07 -8.88 -16.97
CA LEU A 518 41.05 -8.65 -18.04
C LEU A 518 40.62 -9.18 -19.40
N LYS A 519 39.55 -9.97 -19.48
CA LYS A 519 39.05 -10.57 -20.72
C LYS A 519 37.85 -9.79 -21.24
N PRO A 520 38.02 -8.86 -22.20
CA PRO A 520 36.89 -8.11 -22.73
C PRO A 520 35.91 -9.02 -23.45
N PRO A 521 34.60 -8.70 -23.40
CA PRO A 521 33.50 -9.59 -23.83
C PRO A 521 33.54 -9.98 -25.32
N LYS A 522 34.37 -9.34 -26.14
CA LYS A 522 34.52 -9.64 -27.58
C LYS A 522 35.94 -10.05 -28.01
N GLY A 523 36.89 -10.21 -27.08
CA GLY A 523 38.29 -10.45 -27.42
C GLY A 523 38.94 -9.23 -28.09
N GLY A 524 39.77 -8.50 -27.35
CA GLY A 524 40.41 -7.25 -27.77
C GLY A 524 41.12 -6.60 -26.57
N PRO A 525 41.71 -5.40 -26.70
CA PRO A 525 42.10 -4.62 -25.53
C PRO A 525 40.87 -4.09 -24.78
N PRO A 526 40.90 -3.95 -23.44
CA PRO A 526 39.79 -3.41 -22.67
C PRO A 526 39.46 -1.96 -23.10
N PRO A 527 38.18 -1.56 -23.13
CA PRO A 527 37.81 -0.18 -23.44
C PRO A 527 38.35 0.73 -22.33
N LEU A 528 39.23 1.66 -22.71
CA LEU A 528 39.78 2.66 -21.80
C LEU A 528 38.68 3.66 -21.38
N PRO A 529 38.64 4.12 -20.12
CA PRO A 529 37.67 5.12 -19.70
C PRO A 529 37.89 6.44 -20.46
N GLU A 530 36.83 7.03 -20.99
CA GLU A 530 36.85 8.30 -21.75
C GLU A 530 37.37 9.49 -20.92
N HIS A 531 37.54 9.34 -19.60
CA HIS A 531 38.08 10.34 -18.69
C HIS A 531 39.10 9.76 -17.70
N SER A 532 40.18 9.18 -18.23
CA SER A 532 41.37 8.90 -17.41
C SER A 532 42.09 10.23 -17.15
N GLU A 533 42.18 10.68 -15.89
CA GLU A 533 43.11 11.77 -15.56
C GLU A 533 44.55 11.33 -15.92
N PRO A 534 45.34 12.19 -16.58
CA PRO A 534 46.67 11.83 -17.03
C PRO A 534 47.60 11.60 -15.82
N PHE A 535 48.20 10.42 -15.76
CA PHE A 535 49.33 10.14 -14.86
C PHE A 535 50.47 11.14 -15.16
N PRO A 536 50.99 11.90 -14.17
CA PRO A 536 52.25 12.61 -14.33
C PRO A 536 53.40 11.59 -14.29
N GLY A 537 54.27 11.67 -15.29
CA GLY A 537 55.47 10.85 -15.42
C GLY A 537 56.63 11.27 -14.54
#